data_AF-A0A2E7C029-F1
#
_entry.id   AF-A0A2E7C029-F1
#
_cell.length_a   1.000
_cell.length_b   1.000
_cell.length_c   1.000
_cell.angle_alpha   90.00
_cell.angle_beta   90.00
_cell.angle_gamma   90.00
#
_symmetry.space_group_name_H-M   'P 1'
#
loop_
_entity.id
_entity.type
_entity.pdbx_description
1 polymer ?
#
loop_
_entity_poly.entity_id
_entity_poly.type
_entity_poly.pdbx_seq_one_letter_code
_entity_poly.pdbx_strand_id
1 'polypeptide(L)'
;MILSTRDVDKWYASTRRTIFAVTQNMPRWLLWLSPRLRAVKKMVTGTVWQGVFDGRFLDEDHAKRAYLRNIEDVKAHYPPDRLLIHQPGDGWEPICRFLGKDVPQEPYPRVNEAKEIQRVARVFKVLGYLPGLLLVLALIVWWI
;
A
#
# COMPACT_ATOMS: atom_id res chain seq x y z
N MET A 1 4.59 -19.83 -8.85
CA MET A 1 4.41 -18.38 -8.63
C MET A 1 2.93 -18.06 -8.70
N ILE A 2 2.39 -17.26 -7.78
CA ILE A 2 1.02 -16.74 -7.86
C ILE A 2 1.12 -15.23 -7.98
N LEU A 3 0.65 -14.67 -9.10
CA LEU A 3 0.64 -13.25 -9.37
C LEU A 3 -0.79 -12.71 -9.19
N SER A 4 -1.00 -11.87 -8.19
CA SER A 4 -2.28 -11.20 -8.02
C SER A 4 -2.38 -9.97 -8.93
N THR A 5 -3.42 -9.95 -9.77
CA THR A 5 -3.68 -8.84 -10.70
C THR A 5 -5.06 -8.24 -10.45
N ARG A 6 -5.26 -7.04 -10.98
CA ARG A 6 -6.53 -6.31 -10.94
C ARG A 6 -6.49 -5.24 -12.02
N ASP A 7 -7.65 -4.69 -12.31
CA ASP A 7 -7.76 -3.49 -13.14
C ASP A 7 -6.81 -2.37 -12.64
N VAL A 8 -6.02 -1.84 -13.58
CA VAL A 8 -4.90 -0.95 -13.29
C VAL A 8 -5.35 0.41 -12.77
N ASP A 9 -6.49 0.91 -13.27
CA ASP A 9 -7.09 2.17 -12.81
C ASP A 9 -7.61 2.04 -11.39
N LYS A 10 -8.36 0.97 -11.12
CA LYS A 10 -8.80 0.64 -9.76
C LYS A 10 -7.58 0.49 -8.84
N TRP A 11 -6.53 -0.19 -9.27
CA TRP A 11 -5.28 -0.36 -8.49
C TRP A 11 -4.67 0.98 -8.11
N TYR A 12 -4.43 1.84 -9.09
CA TYR A 12 -3.81 3.13 -8.85
C TYR A 12 -4.61 3.96 -7.86
N ALA A 13 -5.92 4.09 -8.10
CA ALA A 13 -6.82 4.85 -7.25
C ALA A 13 -6.84 4.33 -5.81
N SER A 14 -6.84 3.01 -5.63
CA SER A 14 -6.80 2.36 -4.32
C SER A 14 -5.48 2.61 -3.60
N THR A 15 -4.35 2.28 -4.25
CA THR A 15 -3.00 2.41 -3.70
C THR A 15 -2.70 3.85 -3.28
N ARG A 16 -3.08 4.83 -4.12
CA ARG A 16 -2.92 6.26 -3.85
C ARG A 16 -3.68 6.69 -2.59
N ARG A 17 -4.93 6.21 -2.41
CA ARG A 17 -5.79 6.60 -1.29
C ARG A 17 -5.49 5.84 0.00
N THR A 18 -4.79 4.71 -0.07
CA THR A 18 -4.50 3.85 1.10
C THR A 18 -3.02 3.91 1.48
N ILE A 19 -2.23 2.94 1.04
CA ILE A 19 -0.85 2.72 1.52
C ILE A 19 0.10 3.87 1.20
N PHE A 20 -0.08 4.52 0.04
CA PHE A 20 0.68 5.71 -0.30
C PHE A 20 0.33 6.85 0.67
N ALA A 21 -0.97 7.14 0.85
CA ALA A 21 -1.43 8.17 1.78
C ALA A 21 -1.00 7.90 3.23
N VAL A 22 -1.03 6.66 3.71
CA VAL A 22 -0.54 6.30 5.05
C VAL A 22 0.95 6.60 5.18
N THR A 23 1.75 6.21 4.17
CA THR A 23 3.22 6.44 4.20
C THR A 23 3.55 7.94 4.19
N GLN A 24 2.87 8.72 3.36
CA GLN A 24 3.11 10.16 3.24
C GLN A 24 2.64 10.95 4.46
N ASN A 25 1.46 10.62 5.01
CA ASN A 25 0.88 11.33 6.15
C ASN A 25 1.45 10.91 7.51
N MET A 26 2.34 9.92 7.57
CA MET A 26 2.93 9.45 8.83
C MET A 26 3.66 10.59 9.57
N PRO A 27 3.23 10.98 10.79
CA PRO A 27 3.75 12.15 11.49
C PRO A 27 5.24 12.05 11.80
N ARG A 28 5.99 13.14 11.59
CA ARG A 28 7.45 13.18 11.86
C ARG A 28 7.77 12.94 13.33
N TRP A 29 6.96 13.48 14.24
CA TRP A 29 7.16 13.29 15.67
C TRP A 29 6.99 11.81 16.09
N LEU A 30 6.06 11.08 15.45
CA LEU A 30 5.89 9.65 15.71
C LEU A 30 7.10 8.83 15.23
N LEU A 31 7.70 9.22 14.10
CA LEU A 31 8.95 8.63 13.61
C LEU A 31 10.14 8.94 14.53
N TRP A 32 10.12 10.09 15.20
CA TRP A 32 11.12 10.44 16.19
C TRP A 32 11.01 9.54 17.43
N LEU A 33 9.79 9.32 17.92
CA LEU A 33 9.50 8.48 19.09
C LEU A 33 9.71 6.97 18.84
N SER A 34 9.52 6.49 17.60
CA SER A 34 9.61 5.06 17.28
C SER A 34 10.69 4.77 16.22
N PRO A 35 11.86 4.24 16.62
CA PRO A 35 12.90 3.80 15.69
C PRO A 35 12.40 2.73 14.72
N ARG A 36 11.52 1.83 15.18
CA ARG A 36 10.92 0.78 14.33
C ARG A 36 10.06 1.38 13.22
N LEU A 37 9.17 2.33 13.52
CA LEU A 37 8.36 3.00 12.50
C LEU A 37 9.23 3.77 11.50
N ARG A 38 10.31 4.40 11.98
CA ARG A 38 11.30 5.07 11.13
C ARG A 38 11.98 4.11 10.17
N ALA A 39 12.42 2.95 10.66
CA ALA A 39 13.02 1.91 9.82
C ALA A 39 12.04 1.39 8.76
N VAL A 40 10.79 1.12 9.15
CA VAL A 40 9.73 0.69 8.22
C VAL A 40 9.46 1.75 7.15
N LYS A 41 9.28 3.02 7.53
CA LYS A 41 9.04 4.10 6.57
C LYS A 41 10.23 4.27 5.61
N LYS A 42 11.46 4.19 6.12
CA LYS A 42 12.68 4.26 5.31
C LYS A 42 12.73 3.11 4.30
N MET A 43 12.47 1.87 4.75
CA MET A 43 12.46 0.69 3.90
C MET A 43 11.41 0.83 2.80
N VAL A 44 10.14 1.06 3.15
CA VAL A 44 9.04 1.19 2.17
C VAL A 44 9.31 2.31 1.17
N THR A 45 9.81 3.45 1.65
CA THR A 45 10.14 4.57 0.76
C THR A 45 11.29 4.24 -0.18
N GLY A 46 12.36 3.61 0.32
CA GLY A 46 13.52 3.27 -0.49
C GLY A 46 13.23 2.16 -1.52
N THR A 47 12.56 1.09 -1.11
CA THR A 47 12.36 -0.08 -1.97
C THR A 47 11.16 0.09 -2.91
N VAL A 48 10.03 0.58 -2.39
CA VAL A 48 8.78 0.67 -3.16
C VAL A 48 8.71 2.02 -3.87
N TRP A 49 8.65 3.12 -3.12
CA TRP A 49 8.34 4.42 -3.71
C TRP A 49 9.46 4.99 -4.55
N GLN A 50 10.71 4.85 -4.10
CA GLN A 50 11.90 5.28 -4.85
C GLN A 50 12.42 4.18 -5.78
N GLY A 51 12.42 2.92 -5.33
CA GLY A 51 12.98 1.81 -6.12
C GLY A 51 12.10 1.37 -7.29
N VAL A 52 10.84 1.02 -7.04
CA VAL A 52 9.93 0.50 -8.09
C VAL A 52 9.33 1.62 -8.95
N PHE A 53 9.07 2.78 -8.33
CA PHE A 53 8.36 3.88 -8.98
C PHE A 53 9.23 5.12 -9.24
N ASP A 54 10.56 5.04 -9.05
CA ASP A 54 11.50 6.14 -9.30
C ASP A 54 11.13 7.47 -8.59
N GLY A 55 10.43 7.39 -7.46
CA GLY A 55 9.91 8.57 -6.74
C GLY A 55 8.71 9.24 -7.42
N ARG A 56 8.23 8.71 -8.54
CA ARG A 56 7.21 9.27 -9.44
C ARG A 56 5.84 8.59 -9.31
N PHE A 57 5.52 8.02 -8.16
CA PHE A 57 4.22 7.36 -7.96
C PHE A 57 3.00 8.29 -8.20
N LEU A 58 3.15 9.61 -8.02
CA LEU A 58 2.07 10.57 -8.30
C LEU A 58 1.87 10.88 -9.79
N ASP A 59 2.84 10.55 -10.65
CA ASP A 59 2.66 10.50 -12.10
C ASP A 59 1.88 9.21 -12.40
N GLU A 60 0.57 9.36 -12.58
CA GLU A 60 -0.37 8.24 -12.73
C GLU A 60 0.02 7.32 -13.88
N ASP A 61 0.35 7.87 -15.04
CA ASP A 61 0.76 7.07 -16.20
C ASP A 61 2.06 6.32 -15.93
N HIS A 62 3.03 6.94 -15.26
CA HIS A 62 4.25 6.25 -14.87
C HIS A 62 3.96 5.10 -13.90
N ALA A 63 3.15 5.33 -12.86
CA ALA A 63 2.83 4.31 -11.87
C ALA A 63 2.08 3.13 -12.50
N LYS A 64 1.11 3.41 -13.38
CA LYS A 64 0.37 2.37 -14.12
C LYS A 64 1.29 1.59 -15.07
N ARG A 65 2.18 2.27 -15.81
CA ARG A 65 3.17 1.61 -16.66
C ARG A 65 4.11 0.72 -15.83
N ALA A 66 4.58 1.17 -14.68
CA ALA A 66 5.43 0.36 -13.80
C ALA A 66 4.69 -0.90 -13.30
N TYR A 67 3.42 -0.76 -12.92
CA TYR A 67 2.57 -1.89 -12.53
C TYR A 67 2.40 -2.91 -13.67
N LEU A 68 2.05 -2.44 -14.86
CA LEU A 68 1.85 -3.30 -16.04
C LEU A 68 3.16 -3.98 -16.47
N ARG A 69 4.28 -3.25 -16.47
CA ARG A 69 5.60 -3.84 -16.75
C ARG A 69 5.92 -4.98 -15.80
N ASN A 70 5.72 -4.79 -14.49
CA ASN A 70 5.95 -5.86 -13.52
C ASN A 70 5.10 -7.11 -13.79
N ILE A 71 3.86 -6.95 -14.25
CA ILE A 71 3.02 -8.09 -14.64
C ILE A 71 3.62 -8.83 -15.83
N GLU A 72 4.02 -8.11 -16.86
CA GLU A 72 4.62 -8.71 -18.06
C GLU A 72 5.99 -9.34 -17.78
N ASP A 73 6.81 -8.72 -16.93
CA ASP A 73 8.10 -9.27 -16.49
C ASP A 73 7.93 -10.59 -15.76
N VAL A 74 6.93 -10.68 -14.86
CA VAL A 74 6.61 -11.94 -14.15
C VAL A 74 6.10 -13.00 -15.13
N LYS A 75 5.24 -12.64 -16.09
CA LYS A 75 4.78 -13.58 -17.13
C LYS A 75 5.93 -14.07 -18.02
N ALA A 76 6.89 -13.21 -18.34
CA ALA A 76 8.05 -13.58 -19.15
C ALA A 76 9.04 -14.47 -18.38
N HIS A 77 9.13 -14.29 -17.06
CA HIS A 77 10.09 -15.02 -16.22
C HIS A 77 9.64 -16.44 -15.84
N TYR A 78 8.33 -16.66 -15.66
CA TYR A 78 7.80 -17.95 -15.22
C TYR A 78 7.07 -18.67 -16.36
N PRO A 79 7.32 -19.97 -16.57
CA PRO A 79 6.57 -20.73 -17.56
C PRO A 79 5.08 -20.85 -17.14
N PRO A 80 4.14 -20.97 -18.09
CA PRO A 80 2.71 -20.89 -17.81
C PRO A 80 2.20 -21.92 -16.78
N ASP A 81 2.78 -23.12 -16.77
CA ASP A 81 2.45 -24.20 -15.81
C ASP A 81 2.91 -23.88 -14.38
N ARG A 82 3.84 -22.94 -14.20
CA ARG A 82 4.35 -22.50 -12.88
C ARG A 82 3.87 -21.10 -12.50
N LEU A 83 2.95 -20.52 -13.25
CA LEU A 83 2.39 -19.19 -12.98
C LEU A 83 0.86 -19.22 -12.93
N LEU A 84 0.31 -18.95 -11.75
CA LEU A 84 -1.11 -18.63 -11.60
C LEU A 84 -1.30 -17.12 -11.61
N ILE A 85 -2.10 -16.60 -12.55
CA ILE A 85 -2.62 -15.23 -12.49
C ILE A 85 -3.96 -15.29 -11.77
N HIS A 86 -4.08 -14.55 -10.66
CA HIS A 86 -5.24 -14.59 -9.78
C HIS A 86 -5.80 -13.19 -9.56
N GLN A 87 -7.11 -12.99 -9.63
CA GLN A 87 -7.76 -11.74 -9.30
C GLN A 87 -8.52 -11.83 -7.95
N PRO A 88 -8.55 -10.75 -7.16
CA PRO A 88 -9.42 -10.70 -5.99
C PRO A 88 -10.88 -10.95 -6.37
N GLY A 89 -11.44 -12.07 -5.91
CA GLY A 89 -12.79 -12.51 -6.25
C GLY A 89 -12.87 -13.85 -6.94
N ASP A 90 -11.76 -14.36 -7.51
CA ASP A 90 -11.74 -15.66 -8.21
C ASP A 90 -11.94 -16.87 -7.26
N GLY A 91 -11.87 -16.64 -5.95
CA GLY A 91 -12.14 -17.65 -4.94
C GLY A 91 -10.97 -18.61 -4.67
N TRP A 92 -11.25 -19.69 -3.94
CA TRP A 92 -10.26 -20.68 -3.53
C TRP A 92 -9.86 -21.65 -4.64
N GLU A 93 -10.81 -22.00 -5.50
CA GLU A 93 -10.66 -23.07 -6.48
C GLU A 93 -9.41 -22.97 -7.37
N PRO A 94 -9.11 -21.82 -8.02
CA PRO A 94 -7.92 -21.73 -8.89
C PRO A 94 -6.60 -21.84 -8.11
N ILE A 95 -6.56 -21.31 -6.88
CA ILE A 95 -5.38 -21.39 -6.02
C ILE A 95 -5.14 -22.84 -5.56
N CYS A 96 -6.18 -23.49 -5.03
CA CYS A 96 -6.10 -24.86 -4.53
C CYS A 96 -5.72 -25.84 -5.65
N ARG A 97 -6.33 -25.70 -6.84
CA ARG A 97 -5.96 -26.49 -8.02
C ARG A 97 -4.50 -26.30 -8.41
N PHE A 98 -4.02 -25.06 -8.47
CA PHE A 98 -2.63 -24.75 -8.80
C PHE A 98 -1.63 -25.31 -7.78
N LEU A 99 -2.02 -25.36 -6.50
CA LEU A 99 -1.18 -25.86 -5.41
C LEU A 99 -1.33 -27.38 -5.16
N GLY A 100 -2.24 -28.06 -5.85
CA GLY A 100 -2.55 -29.48 -5.60
C GLY A 100 -3.12 -29.72 -4.19
N LYS A 101 -4.00 -28.83 -3.73
CA LYS A 101 -4.64 -28.87 -2.40
C LYS A 101 -6.15 -28.94 -2.54
N ASP A 102 -6.81 -29.43 -1.48
CA ASP A 102 -8.26 -29.42 -1.39
C ASP A 102 -8.80 -27.99 -1.18
N VAL A 103 -10.01 -27.73 -1.66
CA VAL A 103 -10.71 -26.45 -1.47
C VAL A 103 -11.29 -26.44 -0.05
N PRO A 104 -10.99 -25.42 0.78
CA PRO A 104 -11.53 -25.34 2.12
C PRO A 104 -13.01 -24.93 2.11
N GLN A 105 -13.74 -25.28 3.17
CA GLN A 105 -15.17 -24.95 3.32
C GLN A 105 -15.42 -23.49 3.72
N GLU A 106 -14.39 -22.76 4.14
CA GLU A 106 -14.50 -21.36 4.52
C GLU A 106 -14.59 -20.44 3.29
N PRO A 107 -15.33 -19.33 3.37
CA PRO A 107 -15.43 -18.39 2.25
C PRO A 107 -14.07 -17.76 1.94
N TYR A 108 -13.86 -17.45 0.66
CA TYR A 108 -12.65 -16.73 0.24
C TYR A 108 -12.56 -15.37 0.97
N PRO A 109 -11.42 -15.03 1.59
CA PRO A 109 -11.35 -13.90 2.50
C PRO A 109 -11.50 -12.57 1.76
N ARG A 110 -12.33 -11.69 2.34
CA ARG A 110 -12.42 -10.27 1.96
C ARG A 110 -11.96 -9.40 3.13
N VAL A 111 -10.67 -9.06 3.11
CA VAL A 111 -10.02 -8.25 4.15
C VAL A 111 -9.36 -7.01 3.53
N ASN A 112 -8.71 -6.17 4.36
CA ASN A 112 -7.99 -4.97 3.93
C ASN A 112 -8.88 -3.95 3.20
N GLU A 113 -10.06 -3.68 3.78
CA GLU A 113 -10.97 -2.69 3.23
C GLU A 113 -10.34 -1.31 3.15
N ALA A 114 -10.47 -0.67 1.97
CA ALA A 114 -9.87 0.64 1.72
C ALA A 114 -10.32 1.70 2.72
N LYS A 115 -11.57 1.62 3.21
CA LYS A 115 -12.14 2.56 4.18
C LYS A 115 -11.37 2.58 5.50
N GLU A 116 -10.98 1.41 6.00
CA GLU A 116 -10.24 1.29 7.26
C GLU A 116 -8.82 1.84 7.11
N ILE A 117 -8.13 1.55 6.01
CA ILE A 117 -6.79 2.09 5.76
C ILE A 117 -6.85 3.62 5.55
N GLN A 118 -7.88 4.13 4.86
CA GLN A 118 -8.11 5.57 4.68
C GLN A 118 -8.36 6.27 6.01
N ARG A 119 -9.04 5.63 6.97
CA ARG A 119 -9.22 6.16 8.33
C ARG A 119 -7.86 6.34 9.01
N VAL A 120 -6.96 5.36 8.91
CA VAL A 120 -5.59 5.47 9.44
C VAL A 120 -4.84 6.65 8.81
N ALA A 121 -4.88 6.78 7.48
CA ALA A 121 -4.25 7.90 6.78
C ALA A 121 -4.77 9.27 7.27
N ARG A 122 -6.09 9.37 7.51
CA ARG A 122 -6.72 10.60 8.02
C ARG A 122 -6.28 10.90 9.45
N VAL A 123 -6.25 9.90 10.33
CA VAL A 123 -5.76 10.05 11.71
C VAL A 123 -4.31 10.52 11.70
N PHE A 124 -3.45 9.88 10.91
CA PHE A 124 -2.05 10.29 10.77
C PHE A 124 -1.92 11.73 10.28
N LYS A 125 -2.71 12.14 9.29
CA LYS A 125 -2.73 13.54 8.84
C LYS A 125 -3.10 14.51 9.97
N VAL A 126 -4.15 14.22 10.74
CA VAL A 126 -4.60 15.06 11.86
C VAL A 126 -3.54 15.13 12.96
N LEU A 127 -3.00 13.97 13.38
CA LEU A 127 -1.93 13.89 14.38
C LEU A 127 -0.66 14.64 13.94
N GLY A 128 -0.42 14.76 12.63
CA GLY A 128 0.67 15.54 12.08
C GLY A 128 0.60 17.03 12.42
N TYR A 129 -0.60 17.60 12.58
CA TYR A 129 -0.79 19.02 12.90
C TYR A 129 -0.71 19.35 14.40
N LEU A 130 -0.81 18.34 15.29
CA LEU A 130 -0.88 18.55 16.75
C LEU A 130 0.29 19.36 17.33
N PRO A 131 1.57 19.08 17.00
CA PRO A 131 2.68 19.86 17.57
C PRO A 131 2.62 21.35 17.19
N GLY A 132 2.18 21.67 15.96
CA GLY A 132 2.02 23.05 15.51
C GLY A 132 0.86 23.75 16.21
N LEU A 133 -0.27 23.06 16.41
CA LEU A 133 -1.41 23.59 17.15
C LEU A 133 -1.03 23.88 18.62
N LEU A 134 -0.34 22.95 19.27
CA LEU A 134 0.13 23.13 20.66
C LEU A 134 1.11 24.30 20.78
N LEU A 135 2.00 24.48 19.79
CA LEU A 135 2.91 25.63 19.74
C LEU A 135 2.13 26.95 19.65
N VAL A 136 1.14 27.04 18.75
CA VAL A 136 0.32 28.25 18.60
C VAL A 136 -0.46 28.57 19.87
N LEU A 137 -1.08 27.55 20.49
CA LEU A 137 -1.80 27.73 21.75
C LEU A 137 -0.86 28.19 22.88
N ALA A 138 0.34 27.62 22.97
CA ALA A 138 1.33 28.05 23.95
C ALA A 138 1.76 29.51 23.73
N LEU A 139 1.97 29.94 22.49
CA LEU A 139 2.30 31.33 22.15
C LEU A 139 1.16 32.30 22.49
N ILE A 140 -0.09 31.91 22.26
CA ILE A 140 -1.27 32.72 22.64
C ILE A 140 -1.34 32.89 24.16
N VAL A 141 -1.17 31.80 24.92
CA VAL A 141 -1.17 31.86 26.39
C VAL A 141 0.00 32.69 26.93
N TRP A 142 1.14 32.70 26.26
CA TRP A 142 2.31 33.49 26.67
C TRP A 142 2.19 34.98 26.31
N TRP A 143 1.24 35.35 25.45
CA TRP A 143 0.97 36.73 25.01
C TRP A 143 -0.11 37.42 25.87
N ILE A 144 -0.97 36.66 26.54
CA ILE A 144 -2.05 37.13 27.43
C ILE A 144 -1.55 37.16 28.87
#